data_AF-A0A847FMN5-F1
#
_entry.id   AF-A0A847FMN5-F1
#
_cell.length_a   1.000
_cell.length_b   1.000
_cell.length_c   1.000
_cell.angle_alpha   90.00
_cell.angle_beta   90.00
_cell.angle_gamma   90.00
#
_symmetry.space_group_name_H-M   'P 1'
#
loop_
_entity.id
_entity.type
_entity.pdbx_description
1 polymer ?
#
loop_
_entity_poly.entity_id
_entity_poly.type
_entity_poly.pdbx_seq_one_letter_code
_entity_poly.pdbx_strand_id
1 'polypeptide(L)'
;MTWAEGIGLSLVMMAGGTFLISYDLLYARTQADQAESQALLADLQQAHLELKVHAIQAEELAAARERNRLARELHDSVSQMIFAITLTSQSARLLLERDPARVPEQLDRLEEMTESALGQLRSLIAQLRPPQNP
;
A
#
# COMPACT_ATOMS: atom_id res chain seq x y z
N MET A 1 70.50 -3.88 -49.26
CA MET A 1 69.52 -4.34 -48.27
C MET A 1 69.61 -5.85 -48.21
N THR A 2 69.99 -6.39 -47.06
CA THR A 2 70.11 -7.84 -46.90
C THR A 2 68.74 -8.43 -46.59
N TRP A 3 68.47 -9.62 -47.11
CA TRP A 3 67.24 -10.39 -46.91
C TRP A 3 66.95 -10.66 -45.42
N ALA A 4 67.97 -10.58 -44.55
CA ALA A 4 67.85 -10.67 -43.10
C ALA A 4 67.17 -9.44 -42.45
N GLU A 5 67.41 -8.22 -42.95
CA GLU A 5 66.80 -6.99 -42.43
C GLU A 5 65.28 -6.97 -42.67
N GLY A 6 64.84 -7.50 -43.82
CA GLY A 6 63.42 -7.60 -44.17
C GLY A 6 62.64 -8.55 -43.25
N ILE A 7 63.23 -9.70 -42.89
CA ILE A 7 62.61 -10.68 -41.98
C ILE A 7 62.40 -10.08 -40.59
N GLY A 8 63.38 -9.32 -40.08
CA GLY A 8 63.26 -8.63 -38.79
C GLY A 8 62.11 -7.62 -38.76
N LEU A 9 61.95 -6.84 -39.82
CA LEU A 9 60.86 -5.87 -39.94
C LEU A 9 59.48 -6.55 -39.98
N SER A 10 59.35 -7.66 -40.73
CA SER A 10 58.09 -8.42 -40.82
C SER A 10 57.68 -9.05 -39.49
N LEU A 11 58.64 -9.57 -38.71
CA LEU A 11 58.36 -10.12 -37.38
C LEU A 11 57.85 -9.04 -36.42
N VAL A 12 58.46 -7.86 -36.43
CA VAL A 12 58.00 -6.72 -35.62
C VAL A 12 56.59 -6.27 -36.02
N MET A 13 56.30 -6.22 -37.33
CA MET A 13 54.97 -5.89 -37.84
C MET A 13 53.91 -6.94 -37.45
N MET A 14 54.23 -8.24 -37.51
CA MET A 14 53.33 -9.29 -37.03
C MET A 14 53.06 -9.18 -35.53
N ALA A 15 54.11 -8.96 -34.72
CA ALA A 15 53.97 -8.81 -33.28
C ALA A 15 53.07 -7.61 -32.93
N GLY A 16 53.28 -6.45 -33.57
CA GLY A 16 52.44 -5.26 -33.40
C GLY A 16 50.97 -5.51 -33.82
N GLY A 17 50.76 -6.19 -34.95
CA GLY A 17 49.42 -6.56 -35.41
C GLY A 17 48.69 -7.48 -34.42
N THR A 18 49.35 -8.52 -33.91
CA THR A 18 48.77 -9.41 -32.89
C THR A 18 48.45 -8.68 -31.59
N PHE A 19 49.28 -7.73 -31.17
CA PHE A 19 49.05 -6.93 -29.97
C PHE A 19 47.83 -6.00 -30.13
N LEU A 20 47.71 -5.31 -31.26
CA LEU A 20 46.56 -4.44 -31.55
C LEU A 20 45.25 -5.24 -31.61
N ILE A 21 45.26 -6.38 -32.31
CA ILE A 21 44.09 -7.27 -32.39
C ILE A 21 43.73 -7.81 -31.00
N SER A 22 44.72 -8.23 -30.21
CA SER A 22 44.48 -8.71 -28.84
C SER A 22 43.88 -7.61 -27.96
N TYR A 23 44.43 -6.40 -28.01
CA TYR A 23 43.95 -5.24 -27.25
C TYR A 23 42.50 -4.89 -27.63
N ASP A 24 42.19 -4.87 -28.92
CA ASP A 24 40.86 -4.54 -29.46
C ASP A 24 39.82 -5.61 -29.06
N LEU A 25 40.17 -6.90 -29.15
CA LEU A 25 39.29 -8.00 -28.72
C LEU A 25 38.99 -7.98 -27.21
N LEU A 26 39.98 -7.65 -26.38
CA LEU A 26 39.82 -7.49 -24.93
C LEU A 26 38.93 -6.27 -24.62
N TYR A 27 39.18 -5.13 -25.28
CA TYR A 27 38.39 -3.91 -25.12
C TYR A 27 36.93 -4.13 -25.52
N ALA A 28 36.69 -4.77 -26.67
CA ALA A 28 35.34 -5.05 -27.17
C ALA A 28 34.54 -5.95 -26.21
N ARG A 29 35.16 -6.97 -25.60
CA ARG A 29 34.49 -7.82 -24.60
C ARG A 29 34.09 -7.04 -23.36
N THR A 30 35.01 -6.25 -22.79
CA THR A 30 34.70 -5.45 -21.60
C THR A 30 33.62 -4.40 -21.85
N GLN A 31 33.58 -3.84 -23.06
CA GLN A 31 32.55 -2.88 -23.44
C GLN A 31 31.17 -3.55 -23.56
N ALA A 32 31.11 -4.75 -24.13
CA ALA A 32 29.88 -5.52 -24.23
C ALA A 32 29.32 -5.89 -22.84
N ASP A 33 30.18 -6.40 -21.94
CA ASP A 33 29.78 -6.77 -20.58
C ASP A 33 29.25 -5.55 -19.79
N GLN A 34 29.90 -4.39 -19.96
CA GLN A 34 29.45 -3.14 -19.34
C GLN A 34 28.11 -2.67 -19.89
N ALA A 35 27.91 -2.75 -21.21
CA ALA A 35 26.65 -2.37 -21.85
C ALA A 35 25.50 -3.28 -21.37
N GLU A 36 25.75 -4.59 -21.25
CA GLU A 36 24.79 -5.54 -20.71
C GLU A 36 24.46 -5.23 -19.25
N SER A 37 25.47 -5.00 -18.40
CA SER A 37 25.25 -4.65 -17.00
C SER A 37 24.46 -3.34 -16.84
N GLN A 38 24.72 -2.33 -17.67
CA GLN A 38 23.97 -1.08 -17.66
C GLN A 38 22.52 -1.29 -18.09
N ALA A 39 22.28 -2.11 -19.12
CA ALA A 39 20.94 -2.43 -19.57
C ALA A 39 20.13 -3.18 -18.48
N LEU A 40 20.74 -4.17 -17.82
CA LEU A 40 20.12 -4.90 -16.72
C LEU A 40 19.81 -3.99 -15.51
N LEU A 41 20.71 -3.06 -15.18
CA LEU A 41 20.46 -2.09 -14.12
C LEU A 41 19.31 -1.15 -14.47
N ALA A 42 19.22 -0.71 -15.73
CA ALA A 42 18.12 0.11 -16.20
C ALA A 42 16.77 -0.65 -16.13
N ASP A 43 16.75 -1.91 -16.56
CA ASP A 43 15.57 -2.78 -16.49
C ASP A 43 15.12 -3.02 -15.03
N LEU A 44 16.08 -3.33 -14.14
CA LEU A 44 15.80 -3.49 -12.71
C LEU A 44 15.26 -2.19 -12.09
N GLN A 45 15.82 -1.04 -12.44
CA GLN A 45 15.33 0.26 -11.98
C GLN A 45 13.91 0.52 -12.47
N GLN A 46 13.60 0.20 -13.72
CA GLN A 46 12.26 0.34 -14.28
C GLN A 46 11.26 -0.57 -13.54
N ALA A 47 11.57 -1.86 -13.41
CA ALA A 47 10.73 -2.81 -12.67
C ALA A 47 10.50 -2.37 -11.22
N HIS A 48 11.52 -1.84 -10.57
CA HIS A 48 11.42 -1.32 -9.20
C HIS A 48 10.52 -0.07 -9.10
N LEU A 49 10.55 0.83 -10.10
CA LEU A 49 9.63 1.97 -10.17
C LEU A 49 8.18 1.50 -10.39
N GLU A 50 7.97 0.53 -11.29
CA GLU A 50 6.65 -0.06 -11.54
C GLU A 50 6.08 -0.71 -10.27
N LEU A 51 6.89 -1.50 -9.56
CA LEU A 51 6.50 -2.11 -8.27
C LEU A 51 6.15 -1.05 -7.23
N LYS A 52 6.92 0.04 -7.14
CA LYS A 52 6.61 1.15 -6.22
C LYS A 52 5.28 1.81 -6.53
N VAL A 53 5.00 2.06 -7.80
CA VAL A 53 3.72 2.64 -8.23
C VAL A 53 2.57 1.71 -7.85
N HIS A 54 2.70 0.41 -8.14
CA HIS A 54 1.67 -0.58 -7.79
C HIS A 54 1.50 -0.74 -6.28
N ALA A 55 2.57 -0.64 -5.49
CA ALA A 55 2.51 -0.70 -4.04
C ALA A 55 1.69 0.48 -3.47
N ILE A 56 1.95 1.70 -3.95
CA ILE A 56 1.21 2.90 -3.53
C ILE A 56 -0.28 2.75 -3.90
N GLN A 57 -0.58 2.33 -5.13
CA GLN A 57 -1.96 2.11 -5.58
C GLN A 57 -2.67 1.03 -4.75
N ALA A 58 -1.97 -0.06 -4.41
CA ALA A 58 -2.51 -1.13 -3.59
C ALA A 58 -2.79 -0.66 -2.16
N GLU A 59 -1.92 0.17 -1.58
CA GLU A 59 -2.09 0.77 -0.26
C GLU A 59 -3.31 1.71 -0.24
N GLU A 60 -3.42 2.62 -1.21
CA GLU A 60 -4.57 3.51 -1.33
C GLU A 60 -5.89 2.75 -1.48
N LEU A 61 -5.90 1.70 -2.31
CA LEU A 61 -7.06 0.87 -2.53
C LEU A 61 -7.42 0.05 -1.28
N ALA A 62 -6.43 -0.47 -0.56
CA ALA A 62 -6.64 -1.16 0.70
C ALA A 62 -7.23 -0.20 1.76
N ALA A 63 -6.67 1.00 1.90
CA ALA A 63 -7.17 2.03 2.81
C ALA A 63 -8.62 2.44 2.46
N ALA A 64 -8.93 2.62 1.17
CA ALA A 64 -10.29 2.96 0.72
C ALA A 64 -11.29 1.83 0.97
N ARG A 65 -10.89 0.56 0.77
CA ARG A 65 -11.73 -0.61 1.08
C ARG A 65 -12.01 -0.70 2.57
N GLU A 66 -10.99 -0.49 3.38
CA GLU A 66 -11.11 -0.53 4.84
C GLU A 66 -12.03 0.58 5.36
N ARG A 67 -11.87 1.81 4.87
CA ARG A 67 -12.78 2.92 5.18
C ARG A 67 -14.24 2.59 4.85
N ASN A 68 -14.51 1.96 3.70
CA ASN A 68 -15.86 1.53 3.32
C ASN A 68 -16.38 0.37 4.17
N ARG A 69 -15.52 -0.57 4.57
CA ARG A 69 -15.89 -1.65 5.50
C ARG A 69 -16.32 -1.05 6.85
N LEU A 70 -15.49 -0.18 7.43
CA LEU A 70 -15.77 0.48 8.70
C LEU A 70 -17.03 1.35 8.63
N ALA A 71 -17.26 2.08 7.53
CA ALA A 71 -18.47 2.88 7.36
C ALA A 71 -19.75 2.02 7.37
N ARG A 72 -19.72 0.82 6.77
CA ARG A 72 -20.86 -0.11 6.82
C ARG A 72 -21.06 -0.70 8.21
N GLU A 73 -20.01 -1.16 8.86
CA GLU A 73 -20.10 -1.69 10.23
C GLU A 73 -20.63 -0.65 11.22
N LEU A 74 -20.18 0.60 11.09
CA LEU A 74 -20.73 1.74 11.81
C LEU A 74 -22.23 1.90 11.53
N HIS A 75 -22.62 1.96 10.26
CA HIS A 75 -24.00 2.20 9.87
C HIS A 75 -24.94 1.12 10.39
N ASP A 76 -24.52 -0.14 10.31
CA ASP A 76 -25.30 -1.28 10.78
C ASP A 76 -25.48 -1.23 12.30
N SER A 77 -24.40 -0.99 13.05
CA SER A 77 -24.43 -0.85 14.51
C SER A 77 -25.35 0.31 14.94
N VAL A 78 -25.21 1.48 14.33
CA VAL A 78 -26.03 2.66 14.63
C VAL A 78 -27.49 2.42 14.30
N SER A 79 -27.78 1.81 13.14
CA SER A 79 -29.15 1.49 12.74
C SER A 79 -29.81 0.54 13.73
N GLN A 80 -29.08 -0.48 14.20
CA GLN A 80 -29.57 -1.41 15.21
C GLN A 80 -29.90 -0.71 16.54
N MET A 81 -29.01 0.19 17.01
CA MET A 81 -29.23 0.95 18.25
C MET A 81 -30.43 1.88 18.14
N ILE A 82 -30.55 2.63 17.03
CA ILE A 82 -31.70 3.52 16.77
C ILE A 82 -33.00 2.73 16.70
N PHE A 83 -32.98 1.55 16.07
CA PHE A 83 -34.16 0.67 16.01
C PHE A 83 -34.59 0.22 17.41
N ALA A 84 -33.66 -0.21 18.25
CA ALA A 84 -33.94 -0.63 19.62
C ALA A 84 -34.50 0.51 20.48
N ILE A 85 -33.93 1.73 20.37
CA ILE A 85 -34.43 2.94 21.05
C ILE A 85 -35.86 3.26 20.58
N THR A 86 -36.10 3.18 19.27
CA THR A 86 -37.42 3.45 18.68
C THR A 86 -38.47 2.46 19.19
N LEU A 87 -38.15 1.16 19.22
CA LEU A 87 -39.05 0.12 19.72
C LEU A 87 -39.34 0.30 21.22
N THR A 88 -38.32 0.62 22.01
CA THR A 88 -38.46 0.87 23.46
C THR A 88 -39.31 2.11 23.73
N SER A 89 -39.11 3.18 22.95
CA SER A 89 -39.93 4.39 23.01
C SER A 89 -41.40 4.11 22.69
N GLN A 90 -41.67 3.30 21.66
CA GLN A 90 -43.03 2.87 21.33
C GLN A 90 -43.65 2.04 22.45
N SER A 91 -42.88 1.14 23.05
CA SER A 91 -43.32 0.36 24.22
C SER A 91 -43.67 1.24 25.41
N ALA A 92 -42.86 2.27 25.71
CA ALA A 92 -43.14 3.22 26.78
C ALA A 92 -44.44 3.99 26.54
N ARG A 93 -44.72 4.38 25.28
CA ARG A 93 -46.00 5.01 24.91
C ARG A 93 -47.21 4.09 25.15
N LEU A 94 -47.11 2.82 24.78
CA LEU A 94 -48.18 1.85 25.02
C LEU A 94 -48.36 1.56 26.52
N LEU A 95 -47.28 1.57 27.29
CA LEU A 95 -47.30 1.36 28.73
C LEU A 95 -47.95 2.54 29.47
N LEU A 96 -47.80 3.77 28.99
CA LEU A 96 -48.46 4.94 29.55
C LEU A 96 -49.99 4.81 29.57
N GLU A 97 -50.58 4.14 28.59
CA GLU A 97 -52.04 3.91 28.53
C GLU A 97 -52.50 2.75 29.43
N ARG A 98 -51.63 1.76 29.67
CA ARG A 98 -51.98 0.52 30.39
C ARG A 98 -51.57 0.50 31.85
N ASP A 99 -50.37 0.95 32.16
CA ASP A 99 -49.75 0.92 33.49
C ASP A 99 -48.77 2.09 33.65
N PRO A 100 -49.27 3.30 33.95
CA PRO A 100 -48.45 4.50 34.09
C PRO A 100 -47.36 4.39 35.16
N ALA A 101 -47.56 3.54 36.18
CA ALA A 101 -46.60 3.39 37.28
C ALA A 101 -45.28 2.76 36.83
N ARG A 102 -45.28 2.04 35.71
CA ARG A 102 -44.09 1.39 35.14
C ARG A 102 -43.38 2.21 34.06
N VAL A 103 -43.94 3.36 33.69
CA VAL A 103 -43.33 4.26 32.69
C VAL A 103 -41.95 4.78 33.12
N PRO A 104 -41.71 5.17 34.39
CA PRO A 104 -40.39 5.62 34.83
C PRO A 104 -39.30 4.58 34.57
N GLU A 105 -39.54 3.31 34.92
CA GLU A 105 -38.60 2.20 34.67
C GLU A 105 -38.24 2.05 33.18
N GLN A 106 -39.21 2.26 32.28
CA GLN A 106 -38.96 2.21 30.83
C GLN A 106 -38.21 3.43 30.31
N LEU A 107 -38.41 4.59 30.91
CA LEU A 107 -37.65 5.80 30.55
C LEU A 107 -36.20 5.69 31.00
N ASP A 108 -35.94 5.17 32.21
CA ASP A 108 -34.59 4.91 32.71
C ASP A 108 -33.84 3.96 31.76
N ARG A 109 -34.52 2.89 31.32
CA ARG A 109 -33.96 1.94 30.36
C ARG A 109 -33.65 2.56 29.00
N LEU A 110 -34.49 3.49 28.55
CA LEU A 110 -34.28 4.23 27.30
C LEU A 110 -33.11 5.20 27.42
N GLU A 111 -32.92 5.84 28.58
CA GLU A 111 -31.76 6.67 28.88
C GLU A 111 -30.46 5.85 28.85
N GLU A 112 -30.41 4.73 29.56
CA GLU A 112 -29.25 3.81 29.57
C GLU A 112 -28.88 3.33 28.15
N MET A 113 -29.88 2.95 27.34
CA MET A 113 -29.67 2.54 25.95
C MET A 113 -29.10 3.68 25.10
N THR A 114 -29.57 4.91 25.31
CA THR A 114 -29.12 6.09 24.56
C THR A 114 -27.70 6.48 24.95
N GLU A 115 -27.36 6.45 26.24
CA GLU A 115 -26.01 6.71 26.72
C GLU A 115 -25.01 5.66 26.23
N SER A 116 -25.38 4.39 26.29
CA SER A 116 -24.57 3.28 25.76
C SER A 116 -24.33 3.43 24.26
N ALA A 117 -25.39 3.77 23.49
CA ALA A 117 -25.26 3.98 22.05
C ALA A 117 -24.34 5.15 21.70
N LEU A 118 -24.44 6.26 22.45
CA LEU A 118 -23.57 7.41 22.29
C LEU A 118 -22.11 7.09 22.65
N GLY A 119 -21.89 6.30 23.68
CA GLY A 119 -20.56 5.81 24.08
C GLY A 119 -19.90 4.96 22.99
N GLN A 120 -20.65 4.00 22.43
CA GLN A 120 -20.20 3.15 21.33
C GLN A 120 -19.86 3.97 20.08
N LEU A 121 -20.73 4.89 19.69
CA LEU A 121 -20.50 5.83 18.59
C LEU A 121 -19.21 6.64 18.78
N ARG A 122 -19.00 7.22 19.96
CA ARG A 122 -17.79 8.00 20.28
C ARG A 122 -16.53 7.13 20.19
N SER A 123 -16.57 5.91 20.71
CA SER A 123 -15.45 4.97 20.64
C SER A 123 -15.10 4.58 19.20
N LEU A 124 -16.11 4.32 18.37
CA LEU A 124 -15.88 3.95 16.97
C LEU A 124 -15.36 5.13 16.15
N ILE A 125 -15.88 6.34 16.34
CA ILE A 125 -15.35 7.56 15.72
C ILE A 125 -13.90 7.82 16.14
N ALA A 126 -13.55 7.57 17.40
CA ALA A 126 -12.18 7.72 17.89
C ALA A 126 -11.20 6.77 17.19
N GLN A 127 -11.62 5.54 16.89
CA GLN A 127 -10.82 4.55 16.15
C GLN A 127 -10.64 4.91 14.67
N LEU A 128 -11.61 5.61 14.08
CA LEU A 128 -11.55 6.08 12.69
C LEU A 128 -10.71 7.34 12.49
N ARG A 129 -10.36 8.04 13.57
CA ARG A 129 -9.52 9.22 13.48
C ARG A 129 -8.08 8.77 13.20
N PRO A 130 -7.46 9.21 12.09
CA PRO A 130 -6.07 8.84 11.81
C PRO A 130 -5.18 9.29 12.97
N PRO A 131 -4.11 8.53 13.30
CA PRO A 131 -3.11 9.01 14.25
C PRO A 131 -2.60 10.36 13.75
N GLN A 132 -2.71 11.39 14.60
CA GLN A 132 -2.04 12.65 14.34
C GLN A 132 -0.55 12.36 14.45
N ASN A 133 0.12 12.23 13.30
CA ASN A 133 1.58 12.23 13.28
C ASN A 133 2.06 13.56 13.89
N PRO A 134 2.91 13.55 14.92
CA PRO A 134 3.53 14.76 15.46
C PRO A 134 4.42 15.46 14.42
#